data_AF-A0A524EEU3-F1
#
_entry.id   AF-A0A524EEU3-F1
#
_cell.length_a   1.000
_cell.length_b   1.000
_cell.length_c   1.000
_cell.angle_alpha   90.00
_cell.angle_beta   90.00
_cell.angle_gamma   90.00
#
_symmetry.space_group_name_H-M   'P 1'
#
loop_
_entity.id
_entity.type
_entity.pdbx_description
1 polymer ?
#
loop_
_entity_poly.entity_id
_entity_poly.type
_entity_poly.pdbx_seq_one_letter_code
_entity_poly.pdbx_strand_id
1 'polypeptide(L)'
;MVEHTIVSRKTTNEDRIAICPQLGCKTIKRVKPLKFGFLGFGKYPICNHHHLPLVYVDERIGEIVDASLACLFDKSGLPPKKLLINVNEEFPNEINSFINNWLYCITIGRGAKIISIYMDTISKSYLKQITKKQLKALKDEKKISFNVIKKGMDEITLQYERLLKHLRVHSEVFVNTKELLNPSRRLRNALKTWLKTFDNEISEIMKVEGTQAIPITEVKRYYDQILNLDTCRCLLGLSPIEKYFKNRSVSAFDRFSKYFEFWQENLTQKFTQSDIEDLCGIYKDEIKTREYRMENQKEIMKNDTKSRLDNRYGVIYLLTDTNIDGTFPNKMYYIGVTIRKLRRRFLEHLRSTEN
;
A
#
# COMPACT_ATOMS: atom_id res chain seq x y z
N MET A 1 -1.81 16.16 2.75
CA MET A 1 -3.07 16.08 1.97
C MET A 1 -2.95 17.03 0.81
N VAL A 2 -3.03 16.51 -0.42
CA VAL A 2 -3.23 17.36 -1.59
C VAL A 2 -4.61 18.01 -1.43
N GLU A 3 -4.67 19.32 -1.63
CA GLU A 3 -5.94 20.03 -1.61
C GLU A 3 -6.68 19.71 -2.91
N HIS A 4 -7.63 18.78 -2.84
CA HIS A 4 -8.49 18.44 -3.97
C HIS A 4 -9.42 19.59 -4.29
N THR A 5 -9.65 19.83 -5.58
CA THR A 5 -10.66 20.79 -5.97
C THR A 5 -12.01 20.23 -5.58
N ILE A 6 -12.66 20.86 -4.59
CA ILE A 6 -14.03 20.50 -4.24
C ILE A 6 -14.91 20.71 -5.46
N VAL A 7 -15.62 19.67 -5.87
CA VAL A 7 -16.41 19.70 -7.10
C VAL A 7 -17.49 20.76 -7.01
N SER A 8 -17.39 21.78 -7.85
CA SER A 8 -18.37 22.85 -7.93
C SER A 8 -19.08 22.86 -9.26
N ARG A 9 -20.41 22.74 -9.21
CA ARG A 9 -21.25 22.86 -10.42
C ARG A 9 -21.25 24.27 -11.02
N LYS A 10 -20.75 25.30 -10.28
CA LYS A 10 -20.64 26.68 -10.76
C LYS A 10 -19.42 26.92 -11.65
N THR A 11 -18.31 26.25 -11.36
CA THR A 11 -17.03 26.44 -12.08
C THR A 11 -16.81 25.37 -13.16
N THR A 12 -17.71 24.38 -13.22
CA THR A 12 -17.65 23.30 -14.20
C THR A 12 -18.29 23.74 -15.52
N ASN A 13 -17.51 23.75 -16.61
CA ASN A 13 -17.99 24.13 -17.95
C ASN A 13 -18.48 22.94 -18.79
N GLU A 14 -18.11 21.70 -18.43
CA GLU A 14 -18.46 20.48 -19.14
C GLU A 14 -18.96 19.40 -18.17
N ASP A 15 -19.67 18.38 -18.65
CA ASP A 15 -19.98 17.20 -17.83
C ASP A 15 -18.69 16.59 -17.28
N ARG A 16 -18.63 16.35 -15.97
CA ARG A 16 -17.51 15.68 -15.29
C ARG A 16 -18.02 14.50 -14.47
N ILE A 17 -17.11 13.65 -14.00
CA ILE A 17 -17.44 12.54 -13.10
C ILE A 17 -16.64 12.69 -11.82
N ALA A 18 -17.33 12.56 -10.69
CA ALA A 18 -16.79 12.78 -9.36
C ALA A 18 -16.99 11.56 -8.46
N ILE A 19 -16.04 11.32 -7.56
CA ILE A 19 -16.00 10.19 -6.63
C ILE A 19 -15.98 10.69 -5.18
N CYS A 20 -16.42 9.85 -4.25
CA CYS A 20 -16.27 10.14 -2.83
C CYS A 20 -14.78 10.11 -2.43
N PRO A 21 -14.31 11.09 -1.62
CA PRO A 21 -12.92 11.12 -1.19
C PRO A 21 -12.54 9.99 -0.21
N GLN A 22 -13.52 9.39 0.47
CA GLN A 22 -13.32 8.23 1.35
C GLN A 22 -12.95 6.99 0.51
N LEU A 23 -11.76 6.42 0.75
CA LEU A 23 -11.32 5.19 0.08
C LEU A 23 -12.29 4.04 0.33
N GLY A 24 -12.52 3.22 -0.70
CA GLY A 24 -13.45 2.09 -0.63
C GLY A 24 -14.92 2.46 -0.82
N CYS A 25 -15.28 3.75 -0.79
CA CYS A 25 -16.62 4.18 -1.11
C CYS A 25 -16.93 3.93 -2.61
N LYS A 26 -18.11 3.37 -2.89
CA LYS A 26 -18.59 3.13 -4.26
C LYS A 26 -19.33 4.32 -4.88
N THR A 27 -19.44 5.43 -4.16
CA THR A 27 -20.19 6.60 -4.66
C THR A 27 -19.40 7.30 -5.76
N ILE A 28 -19.91 7.23 -6.99
CA ILE A 28 -19.45 7.99 -8.15
C ILE A 28 -20.67 8.62 -8.83
N LYS A 29 -20.57 9.87 -9.24
CA LYS A 29 -21.68 10.63 -9.84
C LYS A 29 -21.20 11.47 -11.01
N ARG A 30 -21.99 11.50 -12.09
CA ARG A 30 -21.86 12.54 -13.12
C ARG A 30 -22.30 13.89 -12.56
N VAL A 31 -21.47 14.91 -12.77
CA VAL A 31 -21.70 16.28 -12.34
C VAL A 31 -21.86 17.15 -13.58
N LYS A 32 -23.02 17.80 -13.67
CA LYS A 32 -23.37 18.71 -14.77
C LYS A 32 -23.17 20.17 -14.36
N PRO A 33 -22.71 21.03 -15.28
CA PRO A 33 -22.74 22.48 -15.11
C PRO A 33 -24.10 22.99 -14.65
N LEU A 34 -24.13 24.03 -13.82
CA LEU A 34 -25.37 24.78 -13.57
C LEU A 34 -25.68 25.64 -14.80
N LYS A 35 -26.88 25.45 -15.38
CA LYS A 35 -27.33 26.28 -16.51
C LYS A 35 -27.50 27.75 -16.13
N PHE A 36 -27.81 28.04 -14.86
CA PHE A 36 -27.95 29.39 -14.33
C PHE A 36 -27.19 29.47 -12.99
N GLY A 37 -26.06 30.19 -12.96
CA GLY A 37 -25.10 30.20 -11.83
C GLY A 37 -25.64 30.71 -10.48
N PHE A 38 -26.84 31.30 -10.46
CA PHE A 38 -27.47 31.91 -9.28
C PHE A 38 -28.63 31.09 -8.68
N LEU A 39 -29.21 30.13 -9.42
CA LEU A 39 -30.33 29.29 -8.96
C LEU A 39 -29.86 27.83 -8.84
N GLY A 40 -29.48 27.40 -7.64
CA GLY A 40 -29.17 25.99 -7.42
C GLY A 40 -28.87 25.62 -5.96
N PHE A 41 -29.82 24.96 -5.31
CA PHE A 41 -29.54 24.10 -4.16
C PHE A 41 -28.56 22.98 -4.57
N GLY A 42 -27.58 22.65 -3.72
CA GLY A 42 -26.61 21.57 -4.01
C GLY A 42 -25.48 21.96 -4.98
N LYS A 43 -24.87 23.14 -4.80
CA LYS A 43 -23.68 23.62 -5.55
C LYS A 43 -22.53 22.60 -5.55
N TYR A 44 -22.36 21.91 -4.43
CA TYR A 44 -21.33 20.91 -4.20
C TYR A 44 -22.00 19.54 -4.04
N PRO A 45 -21.86 18.63 -5.01
CA PRO A 45 -22.35 17.27 -4.87
C PRO A 45 -21.71 16.61 -3.65
N ILE A 46 -22.52 15.93 -2.84
CA ILE A 46 -22.04 15.17 -1.67
C ILE A 46 -22.23 13.66 -1.86
N CYS A 47 -21.40 12.90 -1.16
CA CYS A 47 -21.61 11.48 -0.95
C CYS A 47 -22.77 11.29 0.04
N ASN A 48 -23.75 10.46 -0.32
CA ASN A 48 -24.91 10.22 0.55
C ASN A 48 -24.55 9.36 1.78
N HIS A 49 -23.47 8.58 1.70
CA HIS A 49 -23.06 7.69 2.77
C HIS A 49 -22.15 8.40 3.79
N HIS A 50 -21.19 9.18 3.32
CA HIS A 50 -20.19 9.83 4.17
C HIS A 50 -20.47 11.32 4.41
N HIS A 51 -21.47 11.90 3.73
CA HIS A 51 -21.79 13.33 3.77
C HIS A 51 -20.60 14.26 3.43
N LEU A 52 -19.57 13.73 2.75
CA LEU A 52 -18.41 14.48 2.28
C LEU A 52 -18.65 15.05 0.86
N PRO A 53 -18.14 16.25 0.54
CA PRO A 53 -18.10 16.74 -0.83
C PRO A 53 -17.37 15.76 -1.76
N LEU A 54 -17.89 15.60 -2.98
CA LEU A 54 -17.22 14.80 -3.99
C LEU A 54 -15.99 15.53 -4.55
N VAL A 55 -15.03 14.75 -5.05
CA VAL A 55 -13.80 15.19 -5.72
C VAL A 55 -13.79 14.65 -7.15
N TYR A 56 -13.13 15.33 -8.09
CA TYR A 56 -13.06 14.82 -9.46
C TYR A 56 -12.23 13.53 -9.51
N VAL A 57 -12.65 12.60 -10.37
CA VAL A 57 -11.97 11.29 -10.44
C VAL A 57 -10.53 11.43 -10.93
N ASP A 58 -10.27 12.30 -11.90
CA ASP A 58 -8.93 12.54 -12.45
C ASP A 58 -7.97 13.18 -11.43
N GLU A 59 -8.48 13.86 -10.40
CA GLU A 59 -7.65 14.42 -9.33
C GLU A 59 -7.40 13.40 -8.22
N ARG A 60 -8.34 12.48 -8.00
CA ARG A 60 -8.31 11.57 -6.84
C ARG A 60 -7.63 10.23 -7.12
N ILE A 61 -7.79 9.68 -8.33
CA ILE A 61 -7.45 8.28 -8.61
C ILE A 61 -5.95 7.97 -8.44
N GLY A 62 -5.07 8.93 -8.73
CA GLY A 62 -3.63 8.81 -8.48
C GLY A 62 -3.30 8.58 -7.01
N GLU A 63 -3.90 9.35 -6.09
CA GLU A 63 -3.68 9.18 -4.66
C GLU A 63 -4.18 7.83 -4.14
N ILE A 64 -5.25 7.27 -4.73
CA ILE A 64 -5.74 5.92 -4.37
C ILE A 64 -4.64 4.89 -4.67
N VAL A 65 -3.99 5.03 -5.83
CA VAL A 65 -2.88 4.17 -6.23
C VAL A 65 -1.64 4.42 -5.37
N ASP A 66 -1.27 5.68 -5.12
CA ASP A 66 -0.15 6.02 -4.23
C ASP A 66 -0.32 5.42 -2.83
N ALA A 67 -1.49 5.59 -2.22
CA ALA A 67 -1.88 5.02 -0.93
C ALA A 67 -1.71 3.50 -0.90
N SER A 68 -2.14 2.84 -1.98
CA SER A 68 -2.09 1.38 -2.11
C SER A 68 -0.65 0.90 -2.28
N LEU A 69 0.14 1.56 -3.13
CA LEU A 69 1.54 1.23 -3.38
C LEU A 69 2.40 1.46 -2.13
N ALA A 70 2.18 2.57 -1.42
CA ALA A 70 2.86 2.87 -0.16
C ALA A 70 2.56 1.80 0.90
N CYS A 71 1.33 1.30 0.97
CA CYS A 71 0.97 0.21 1.89
C CYS A 71 1.60 -1.13 1.49
N LEU A 72 1.40 -1.53 0.23
CA LEU A 72 1.80 -2.85 -0.25
C LEU A 72 3.32 -3.02 -0.25
N PHE A 73 4.08 -1.99 -0.61
CA PHE A 73 5.52 -2.11 -0.86
C PHE A 73 6.40 -1.43 0.20
N ASP A 74 5.85 -1.07 1.36
CA ASP A 74 6.64 -0.56 2.48
C ASP A 74 7.61 -1.61 3.03
N LYS A 75 8.82 -1.20 3.40
CA LYS A 75 9.85 -2.05 4.03
C LYS A 75 9.36 -2.74 5.29
N SER A 76 8.49 -2.10 6.06
CA SER A 76 7.88 -2.71 7.26
C SER A 76 6.99 -3.92 6.95
N GLY A 77 6.63 -4.15 5.68
CA GLY A 77 5.91 -5.34 5.23
C GLY A 77 6.78 -6.57 4.98
N LEU A 78 8.12 -6.43 4.99
CA LEU A 78 9.04 -7.55 4.96
C LEU A 78 8.94 -8.37 6.26
N PRO A 79 9.37 -9.65 6.27
CA PRO A 79 9.32 -10.47 7.48
C PRO A 79 9.97 -9.76 8.67
N PRO A 80 9.30 -9.65 9.83
CA PRO A 80 9.90 -9.02 11.01
C PRO A 80 11.22 -9.70 11.38
N LYS A 81 12.26 -8.92 11.70
CA LYS A 81 13.61 -9.44 12.01
C LYS A 81 13.59 -10.57 13.05
N LYS A 82 12.79 -10.43 14.12
CA LYS A 82 12.64 -11.46 15.16
C LYS A 82 12.05 -12.77 14.60
N LEU A 83 11.07 -12.68 13.71
CA LEU A 83 10.50 -13.85 13.05
C LEU A 83 11.53 -14.49 12.11
N LEU A 84 12.27 -13.68 11.37
CA LEU A 84 13.32 -14.16 10.46
C LEU A 84 14.41 -14.94 11.21
N ILE A 85 14.89 -14.41 12.34
CA ILE A 85 15.89 -15.08 13.21
C ILE A 85 15.34 -16.43 13.68
N ASN A 86 14.12 -16.46 14.23
CA ASN A 86 13.52 -17.71 14.71
C ASN A 86 13.37 -18.76 13.60
N VAL A 87 12.93 -18.34 12.40
CA VAL A 87 12.81 -19.26 11.26
C VAL A 87 14.17 -19.76 10.81
N ASN A 88 15.19 -18.90 10.79
CA ASN A 88 16.54 -19.29 10.42
C ASN A 88 17.16 -20.30 11.41
N GLU A 89 16.96 -20.09 12.70
CA GLU A 89 17.49 -20.96 13.75
C GLU A 89 16.79 -22.33 13.78
N GLU A 90 15.47 -22.36 13.68
CA GLU A 90 14.67 -23.58 13.81
C GLU A 90 14.46 -24.33 12.48
N PHE A 91 14.44 -23.60 11.36
CA PHE A 91 14.11 -24.11 10.02
C PHE A 91 15.09 -23.58 8.95
N PRO A 92 16.41 -23.74 9.12
CA PRO A 92 17.40 -23.15 8.21
C PRO A 92 17.20 -23.60 6.75
N ASN A 93 16.79 -24.85 6.52
CA ASN A 93 16.55 -25.36 5.17
C ASN A 93 15.28 -24.78 4.50
N GLU A 94 14.41 -24.11 5.26
CA GLU A 94 13.15 -23.55 4.76
C GLU A 94 13.18 -22.02 4.65
N ILE A 95 14.24 -21.32 5.11
CA ILE A 95 14.28 -19.85 5.21
C ILE A 95 14.09 -19.15 3.85
N ASN A 96 14.77 -19.61 2.80
CA ASN A 96 14.64 -19.01 1.47
C ASN A 96 13.22 -19.18 0.93
N SER A 97 12.64 -20.37 1.09
CA SER A 97 11.26 -20.61 0.68
C SER A 97 10.28 -19.80 1.55
N PHE A 98 10.54 -19.65 2.85
CA PHE A 98 9.75 -18.81 3.73
C PHE A 98 9.76 -17.34 3.27
N ILE A 99 10.92 -16.76 2.97
CA ILE A 99 11.05 -15.39 2.47
C ILE A 99 10.30 -15.24 1.14
N ASN A 100 10.53 -16.13 0.18
CA ASN A 100 9.85 -16.11 -1.13
C ASN A 100 8.33 -16.20 -0.98
N ASN A 101 7.83 -17.10 -0.13
CA ASN A 101 6.40 -17.22 0.12
C ASN A 101 5.84 -15.97 0.82
N TRP A 102 6.57 -15.36 1.75
CA TRP A 102 6.16 -14.13 2.41
C TRP A 102 6.03 -12.98 1.41
N LEU A 103 7.05 -12.79 0.56
CA LEU A 103 7.05 -11.79 -0.52
C LEU A 103 5.88 -12.03 -1.49
N TYR A 104 5.62 -13.29 -1.87
CA TYR A 104 4.46 -13.63 -2.68
C TYR A 104 3.13 -13.24 -2.01
N CYS A 105 3.02 -13.48 -0.69
CA CYS A 105 1.86 -13.09 0.10
C CYS A 105 1.69 -11.55 0.23
N ILE A 106 2.74 -10.74 0.09
CA ILE A 106 2.60 -9.28 0.03
C ILE A 106 1.75 -8.87 -1.18
N THR A 107 2.06 -9.43 -2.36
CA THR A 107 1.37 -9.10 -3.62
C THR A 107 -0.02 -9.69 -3.78
N ILE A 108 -0.39 -10.69 -2.98
CA ILE A 108 -1.65 -11.42 -3.14
C ILE A 108 -2.54 -11.31 -1.90
N GLY A 109 -1.93 -11.35 -0.70
CA GLY A 109 -2.60 -11.46 0.59
C GLY A 109 -2.96 -10.13 1.27
N ARG A 110 -2.24 -9.03 0.99
CA ARG A 110 -2.41 -7.75 1.71
C ARG A 110 -3.43 -6.79 1.10
N GLY A 111 -4.32 -7.26 0.24
CA GLY A 111 -5.37 -6.44 -0.38
C GLY A 111 -5.04 -5.91 -1.78
N ALA A 112 -3.97 -6.38 -2.43
CA ALA A 112 -3.73 -6.13 -3.85
C ALA A 112 -4.94 -6.53 -4.73
N LYS A 113 -5.56 -7.67 -4.43
CA LYS A 113 -6.82 -8.09 -5.06
C LYS A 113 -7.97 -7.12 -4.77
N ILE A 114 -8.05 -6.58 -3.54
CA ILE A 114 -9.09 -5.63 -3.14
C ILE A 114 -8.95 -4.34 -3.94
N ILE A 115 -7.73 -3.80 -4.06
CA ILE A 115 -7.51 -2.59 -4.84
C ILE A 115 -7.74 -2.81 -6.34
N SER A 116 -7.34 -3.96 -6.91
CA SER A 116 -7.65 -4.28 -8.31
C SER A 116 -9.16 -4.35 -8.57
N ILE A 117 -9.92 -5.02 -7.69
CA ILE A 117 -11.39 -5.06 -7.76
C ILE A 117 -11.99 -3.64 -7.62
N TYR A 118 -11.40 -2.81 -6.76
CA TYR A 118 -11.85 -1.44 -6.57
C TYR A 118 -11.60 -0.58 -7.82
N MET A 119 -10.41 -0.66 -8.43
CA MET A 119 -10.08 0.02 -9.68
C MET A 119 -10.99 -0.42 -10.83
N ASP A 120 -11.28 -1.72 -10.95
CA ASP A 120 -12.24 -2.24 -11.91
C ASP A 120 -13.67 -1.71 -11.65
N THR A 121 -14.07 -1.63 -10.37
CA THR A 121 -15.37 -1.06 -9.97
C THR A 121 -15.45 0.43 -10.33
N ILE A 122 -14.40 1.21 -10.08
CA ILE A 122 -14.32 2.62 -10.45
C ILE A 122 -14.45 2.75 -11.97
N SER A 123 -13.65 1.99 -12.72
CA SER A 123 -13.64 2.01 -14.19
C SER A 123 -15.04 1.72 -14.76
N LYS A 124 -15.67 0.63 -14.32
CA LYS A 124 -17.04 0.25 -14.74
C LYS A 124 -18.06 1.31 -14.37
N SER A 125 -17.95 1.86 -13.16
CA SER A 125 -18.91 2.85 -12.68
C SER A 125 -18.73 4.20 -13.37
N TYR A 126 -17.50 4.56 -13.74
CA TYR A 126 -17.19 5.73 -14.56
C TYR A 126 -17.85 5.59 -15.94
N LEU A 127 -17.64 4.47 -16.63
CA LEU A 127 -18.26 4.21 -17.93
C LEU A 127 -19.79 4.26 -17.88
N LYS A 128 -20.41 3.78 -16.80
CA LYS A 128 -21.88 3.87 -16.60
C LYS A 128 -22.40 5.30 -16.48
N GLN A 129 -21.56 6.27 -16.09
CA GLN A 129 -21.94 7.68 -16.02
C GLN A 129 -21.93 8.37 -17.40
N ILE A 130 -21.27 7.77 -18.40
CA ILE A 130 -21.14 8.32 -19.75
C ILE A 130 -22.39 7.98 -20.58
N THR A 131 -22.94 8.96 -21.31
CA THR A 131 -24.07 8.71 -22.23
C THR A 131 -23.63 7.99 -23.50
N LYS A 132 -24.57 7.31 -24.19
CA LYS A 132 -24.31 6.73 -25.53
C LYS A 132 -23.77 7.75 -26.54
N LYS A 133 -24.26 9.00 -26.48
CA LYS A 133 -23.79 10.09 -27.36
C LYS A 133 -22.32 10.45 -27.09
N GLN A 134 -21.96 10.60 -25.81
CA GLN A 134 -20.58 10.84 -25.39
C GLN A 134 -19.68 9.68 -25.79
N LEU A 135 -20.10 8.43 -25.53
CA LEU A 135 -19.33 7.24 -25.89
C LEU A 135 -19.09 7.13 -27.41
N LYS A 136 -20.09 7.48 -28.23
CA LYS A 136 -19.95 7.49 -29.69
C LYS A 136 -19.00 8.59 -30.16
N ALA A 137 -19.04 9.77 -29.53
CA ALA A 137 -18.13 10.87 -29.82
C ALA A 137 -16.67 10.53 -29.44
N LEU A 138 -16.46 9.88 -28.30
CA LEU A 138 -15.13 9.46 -27.84
C LEU A 138 -14.45 8.42 -28.76
N LYS A 139 -15.23 7.68 -29.55
CA LYS A 139 -14.71 6.73 -30.57
C LYS A 139 -14.38 7.39 -31.90
N ASP A 140 -14.84 8.62 -32.11
CA ASP A 140 -14.76 9.35 -33.38
C ASP A 140 -13.69 10.43 -33.19
N GLU A 141 -12.42 10.10 -33.45
CA GLU A 141 -11.24 10.93 -33.16
C GLU A 141 -11.31 12.36 -33.74
N LYS A 142 -12.20 12.58 -34.72
CA LYS A 142 -12.44 13.88 -35.37
C LYS A 142 -13.34 14.82 -34.55
N LYS A 143 -13.92 14.40 -33.42
CA LYS A 143 -14.80 15.24 -32.57
C LYS A 143 -14.12 15.61 -31.25
N ILE A 144 -13.87 16.91 -31.08
CA ILE A 144 -13.26 17.53 -29.89
C ILE A 144 -14.21 17.58 -28.68
N SER A 145 -15.43 17.01 -28.76
CA SER A 145 -16.39 17.10 -27.65
C SER A 145 -16.07 16.12 -26.52
N PHE A 146 -16.13 16.59 -25.27
CA PHE A 146 -15.98 15.83 -24.02
C PHE A 146 -14.53 15.52 -23.57
N ASN A 147 -13.59 16.44 -23.80
CA ASN A 147 -12.19 16.30 -23.37
C ASN A 147 -12.02 15.99 -21.89
N VAL A 148 -12.86 16.55 -21.01
CA VAL A 148 -12.72 16.28 -19.56
C VAL A 148 -13.14 14.87 -19.18
N ILE A 149 -14.17 14.31 -19.83
CA ILE A 149 -14.56 12.91 -19.62
C ILE A 149 -13.47 11.99 -20.15
N LYS A 150 -12.88 12.32 -21.31
CA LYS A 150 -11.74 11.57 -21.85
C LYS A 150 -10.56 11.58 -20.89
N LYS A 151 -10.15 12.76 -20.39
CA LYS A 151 -9.08 12.90 -19.41
C LYS A 151 -9.28 12.02 -18.18
N GLY A 152 -10.50 11.96 -17.63
CA GLY A 152 -10.77 11.07 -16.50
C GLY A 152 -10.70 9.58 -16.82
N MET A 153 -11.06 9.16 -18.03
CA MET A 153 -10.84 7.78 -18.48
C MET A 153 -9.36 7.46 -18.66
N ASP A 154 -8.62 8.37 -19.29
CA ASP A 154 -7.18 8.24 -19.55
C ASP A 154 -6.43 8.14 -18.21
N GLU A 155 -6.78 8.99 -17.23
CA GLU A 155 -6.18 8.97 -15.89
C GLU A 155 -6.48 7.68 -15.13
N ILE A 156 -7.72 7.16 -15.18
CA ILE A 156 -8.03 5.85 -14.57
C ILE A 156 -7.18 4.75 -15.20
N THR A 157 -7.07 4.75 -16.53
CA THR A 157 -6.29 3.76 -17.28
C THR A 157 -4.83 3.84 -16.86
N LEU A 158 -4.23 5.03 -16.90
CA LEU A 158 -2.85 5.29 -16.52
C LEU A 158 -2.55 4.79 -15.09
N GLN A 159 -3.39 5.14 -14.12
CA GLN A 159 -3.17 4.75 -12.73
C GLN A 159 -3.38 3.24 -12.51
N TYR A 160 -4.32 2.62 -13.24
CA TYR A 160 -4.51 1.18 -13.15
C TYR A 160 -3.33 0.41 -13.78
N GLU A 161 -2.84 0.84 -14.95
CA GLU A 161 -1.65 0.28 -15.57
C GLU A 161 -0.43 0.38 -14.65
N ARG A 162 -0.24 1.55 -14.02
CA ARG A 162 0.81 1.77 -13.02
C ARG A 162 0.71 0.77 -11.86
N LEU A 163 -0.48 0.60 -11.28
CA LEU A 163 -0.71 -0.38 -10.22
C LEU A 163 -0.36 -1.81 -10.67
N LEU A 164 -0.85 -2.22 -11.84
CA LEU A 164 -0.61 -3.56 -12.39
C LEU A 164 0.87 -3.79 -12.69
N LYS A 165 1.57 -2.79 -13.24
CA LYS A 165 3.02 -2.86 -13.48
C LYS A 165 3.79 -3.09 -12.18
N HIS A 166 3.44 -2.39 -11.10
CA HIS A 166 4.07 -2.61 -9.80
C HIS A 166 3.78 -3.99 -9.21
N LEU A 167 2.53 -4.46 -9.28
CA LEU A 167 2.17 -5.80 -8.84
C LEU A 167 2.93 -6.87 -9.62
N ARG A 168 3.02 -6.73 -10.95
CA ARG A 168 3.73 -7.65 -11.84
C ARG A 168 5.23 -7.68 -11.56
N VAL A 169 5.87 -6.52 -11.46
CA VAL A 169 7.30 -6.43 -11.13
C VAL A 169 7.57 -7.17 -9.83
N HIS A 170 6.75 -6.98 -8.81
CA HIS A 170 6.95 -7.68 -7.55
C HIS A 170 6.67 -9.19 -7.64
N SER A 171 5.67 -9.64 -8.41
CA SER A 171 5.39 -11.06 -8.55
C SER A 171 6.41 -11.81 -9.42
N GLU A 172 7.01 -11.15 -10.42
CA GLU A 172 7.90 -11.79 -11.40
C GLU A 172 9.39 -11.54 -11.12
N VAL A 173 9.76 -10.35 -10.64
CA VAL A 173 11.17 -9.96 -10.43
C VAL A 173 11.63 -10.36 -9.03
N PHE A 174 10.78 -10.15 -8.02
CA PHE A 174 11.15 -10.33 -6.61
C PHE A 174 10.82 -11.72 -6.05
N VAL A 175 10.02 -12.51 -6.76
CA VAL A 175 9.60 -13.84 -6.32
C VAL A 175 9.96 -14.86 -7.38
N ASN A 176 10.83 -15.81 -7.04
CA ASN A 176 11.01 -17.00 -7.87
C ASN A 176 9.84 -17.95 -7.64
N THR A 177 8.87 -17.95 -8.57
CA THR A 177 7.66 -18.78 -8.46
C THR A 177 7.96 -20.29 -8.44
N LYS A 178 9.13 -20.72 -8.92
CA LYS A 178 9.59 -22.12 -8.85
C LYS A 178 10.06 -22.52 -7.45
N GLU A 179 10.34 -21.55 -6.57
CA GLU A 179 10.82 -21.75 -5.20
C GLU A 179 9.70 -21.60 -4.15
N LEU A 180 8.45 -21.41 -4.61
CA LEU A 180 7.27 -21.42 -3.75
C LEU A 180 6.98 -22.86 -3.29
N LEU A 181 7.51 -23.22 -2.12
CA LEU A 181 7.27 -24.51 -1.48
C LEU A 181 6.32 -24.31 -0.31
N ASN A 182 5.42 -25.26 -0.11
CA ASN A 182 4.56 -25.22 1.07
C ASN A 182 5.40 -25.31 2.35
N PRO A 183 5.21 -24.40 3.33
CA PRO A 183 5.92 -24.50 4.61
C PRO A 183 5.65 -25.85 5.27
N SER A 184 6.67 -26.45 5.89
CA SER A 184 6.54 -27.73 6.57
C SER A 184 5.48 -27.69 7.66
N ARG A 185 4.99 -28.86 8.10
CA ARG A 185 4.04 -28.92 9.22
C ARG A 185 4.61 -28.25 10.48
N ARG A 186 5.91 -28.37 10.73
CA ARG A 186 6.58 -27.77 11.88
C ARG A 186 6.65 -26.24 11.75
N LEU A 187 7.10 -25.72 10.60
CA LEU A 187 7.13 -24.28 10.35
C LEU A 187 5.73 -23.66 10.41
N ARG A 188 4.70 -24.32 9.82
CA ARG A 188 3.31 -23.86 9.94
C ARG A 188 2.83 -23.79 11.39
N ASN A 189 3.21 -24.74 12.23
CA ASN A 189 2.86 -24.72 13.65
C ASN A 189 3.57 -23.58 14.38
N ALA A 190 4.86 -23.35 14.11
CA ALA A 190 5.61 -22.23 14.67
C ALA A 190 4.99 -20.87 14.28
N LEU A 191 4.62 -20.69 13.01
CA LEU A 191 3.92 -19.49 12.52
C LEU A 191 2.54 -19.30 13.16
N LYS A 192 1.79 -20.39 13.38
CA LYS A 192 0.52 -20.33 14.13
C LYS A 192 0.73 -19.91 15.58
N THR A 193 1.79 -20.37 16.24
CA THR A 193 2.15 -19.96 17.60
C THR A 193 2.52 -18.47 17.62
N TRP A 194 3.35 -18.04 16.67
CA TRP A 194 3.74 -16.64 16.51
C TRP A 194 2.52 -15.71 16.34
N LEU A 195 1.56 -16.10 15.49
CA LEU A 195 0.29 -15.36 15.34
C LEU A 195 -0.47 -15.21 16.67
N LYS A 196 -0.58 -16.28 17.46
CA LYS A 196 -1.30 -16.25 18.75
C LYS A 196 -0.64 -15.31 19.75
N THR A 197 0.69 -15.27 19.80
CA THR A 197 1.43 -14.37 20.69
C THR A 197 1.16 -12.90 20.32
N PHE A 198 1.12 -12.58 19.03
CA PHE A 198 0.86 -11.23 18.54
C PHE A 198 -0.61 -10.77 18.69
N ASP A 199 -1.58 -11.68 18.56
CA ASP A 199 -3.00 -11.35 18.75
C ASP A 199 -3.29 -10.80 20.17
N ASN A 200 -2.53 -11.26 21.16
CA ASN A 200 -2.60 -10.77 22.53
C ASN A 200 -2.01 -9.35 22.66
N GLU A 201 -0.87 -9.08 22.02
CA GLU A 201 -0.20 -7.77 22.04
C GLU A 201 -1.07 -6.68 21.36
N ILE A 202 -1.70 -6.98 20.22
CA ILE A 202 -2.61 -6.04 19.55
C ILE A 202 -3.82 -5.70 20.42
N SER A 203 -4.37 -6.71 21.10
CA SER A 203 -5.52 -6.53 22.00
C SER A 203 -5.19 -5.63 23.20
N GLU A 204 -3.92 -5.55 23.61
CA GLU A 204 -3.45 -4.66 24.66
C GLU A 204 -3.20 -3.23 24.15
N ILE A 205 -2.57 -3.08 22.99
CA ILE A 205 -2.33 -1.76 22.37
C ILE A 205 -3.67 -1.02 22.12
N MET A 206 -4.68 -1.73 21.63
CA MET A 206 -6.04 -1.17 21.42
C MET A 206 -6.74 -0.73 22.72
N LYS A 207 -6.28 -1.14 23.91
CA LYS A 207 -6.84 -0.68 25.21
C LYS A 207 -6.24 0.64 25.69
N VAL A 208 -5.03 0.98 25.24
CA VAL A 208 -4.29 2.20 25.65
C VAL A 208 -4.79 3.46 24.93
N GLU A 209 -5.53 3.30 23.83
CA GLU A 209 -5.98 4.40 22.96
C GLU A 209 -7.02 5.36 23.57
N GLY A 210 -7.49 5.13 24.81
CA GLY A 210 -8.50 5.95 25.47
C GLY A 210 -8.00 7.20 26.20
N THR A 211 -6.70 7.36 26.47
CA THR A 211 -6.24 8.30 27.53
C THR A 211 -5.10 9.25 27.15
N GLN A 212 -4.33 9.03 26.07
CA GLN A 212 -3.19 9.90 25.72
C GLN A 212 -2.99 10.10 24.21
N ALA A 213 -2.35 11.23 23.84
CA ALA A 213 -1.99 11.54 22.46
C ALA A 213 -0.79 10.68 22.00
N ILE A 214 -1.05 9.68 21.16
CA ILE A 214 -0.05 8.75 20.63
C ILE A 214 0.75 9.40 19.48
N PRO A 215 2.10 9.29 19.45
CA PRO A 215 2.93 9.73 18.32
C PRO A 215 2.59 9.03 17.00
N ILE A 216 2.72 9.70 15.85
CA ILE A 216 2.41 9.11 14.53
C ILE A 216 3.29 7.90 14.19
N THR A 217 4.52 7.85 14.70
CA THR A 217 5.44 6.72 14.57
C THR A 217 4.92 5.48 15.30
N GLU A 218 4.31 5.65 16.47
CA GLU A 218 3.66 4.58 17.21
C GLU A 218 2.38 4.08 16.50
N VAL A 219 1.61 5.00 15.92
CA VAL A 219 0.48 4.64 15.06
C VAL A 219 0.95 3.85 13.84
N LYS A 220 2.05 4.25 13.19
CA LYS A 220 2.61 3.47 12.08
C LYS A 220 3.04 2.07 12.52
N ARG A 221 3.73 1.95 13.66
CA ARG A 221 4.14 0.65 14.21
C ARG A 221 2.96 -0.30 14.36
N TYR A 222 1.82 0.20 14.82
CA TYR A 222 0.58 -0.57 14.93
C TYR A 222 0.06 -1.05 13.56
N TYR A 223 0.03 -0.17 12.57
CA TYR A 223 -0.39 -0.53 11.20
C TYR A 223 0.58 -1.52 10.52
N ASP A 224 1.88 -1.35 10.74
CA ASP A 224 2.93 -2.26 10.28
C ASP A 224 2.72 -3.68 10.85
N GLN A 225 2.36 -3.78 12.14
CA GLN A 225 2.05 -5.07 12.79
C GLN A 225 0.84 -5.76 12.17
N ILE A 226 -0.27 -5.03 11.95
CA ILE A 226 -1.46 -5.59 11.28
C ILE A 226 -1.09 -6.20 9.92
N LEU A 227 -0.24 -5.52 9.16
CA LEU A 227 0.17 -5.99 7.84
C LEU A 227 1.03 -7.25 7.89
N ASN A 228 1.92 -7.35 8.87
CA ASN A 228 2.72 -8.55 9.06
C ASN A 228 1.84 -9.74 9.47
N LEU A 229 0.81 -9.52 10.29
CA LEU A 229 -0.14 -10.57 10.64
C LEU A 229 -1.00 -11.00 9.45
N ASP A 230 -1.58 -10.08 8.69
CA ASP A 230 -2.34 -10.42 7.49
C ASP A 230 -1.49 -11.19 6.48
N THR A 231 -0.20 -10.85 6.36
CA THR A 231 0.75 -11.59 5.50
C THR A 231 0.98 -13.00 6.00
N CYS A 232 1.26 -13.18 7.30
CA CYS A 232 1.44 -14.49 7.90
C CYS A 232 0.16 -15.35 7.84
N ARG A 233 -1.02 -14.75 7.97
CA ARG A 233 -2.29 -15.44 7.81
C ARG A 233 -2.51 -15.90 6.37
N CYS A 234 -2.19 -15.05 5.40
CA CYS A 234 -2.20 -15.42 3.99
C CYS A 234 -1.26 -16.60 3.71
N LEU A 235 -0.04 -16.57 4.25
CA LEU A 235 0.95 -17.64 4.14
C LEU A 235 0.41 -18.99 4.67
N LEU A 236 -0.42 -18.93 5.71
CA LEU A 236 -1.04 -20.11 6.32
C LEU A 236 -2.39 -20.50 5.68
N GLY A 237 -2.85 -19.80 4.64
CA GLY A 237 -4.16 -20.03 4.03
C GLY A 237 -5.34 -19.68 4.95
N LEU A 238 -5.12 -18.83 5.95
CA LEU A 238 -6.16 -18.38 6.87
C LEU A 238 -6.89 -17.16 6.32
N SER A 239 -8.12 -16.94 6.78
CA SER A 239 -8.89 -15.75 6.39
C SER A 239 -8.29 -14.46 6.97
N PRO A 240 -8.50 -13.28 6.35
CA PRO A 240 -7.97 -12.00 6.86
C PRO A 240 -8.43 -11.65 8.27
N ILE A 241 -7.66 -10.83 8.98
CA ILE A 241 -7.98 -10.36 10.35
C ILE A 241 -9.36 -9.72 10.45
N GLU A 242 -9.79 -9.04 9.38
CA GLU A 242 -11.08 -8.34 9.28
C GLU A 242 -12.29 -9.23 9.64
N LYS A 243 -12.20 -10.55 9.42
CA LYS A 243 -13.29 -11.48 9.75
C LYS A 243 -13.37 -11.85 11.24
N TYR A 244 -12.30 -11.64 12.01
CA TYR A 244 -12.22 -12.01 13.43
C TYR A 244 -12.60 -10.86 14.35
N PHE A 245 -12.29 -9.62 13.98
CA PHE A 245 -12.54 -8.44 14.80
C PHE A 245 -13.70 -7.60 14.24
N LYS A 246 -14.89 -8.21 14.10
CA LYS A 246 -16.06 -7.63 13.42
C LYS A 246 -16.48 -6.22 13.88
N ASN A 247 -16.10 -5.79 15.08
CA ASN A 247 -16.46 -4.49 15.64
C ASN A 247 -15.30 -3.49 15.72
N ARG A 248 -14.07 -3.88 15.33
CA ARG A 248 -12.84 -3.06 15.48
C ARG A 248 -11.78 -3.30 14.39
N SER A 249 -12.15 -3.90 13.27
CA SER A 249 -11.20 -4.25 12.21
C SER A 249 -10.82 -3.03 11.38
N VAL A 250 -9.53 -2.71 11.34
CA VAL A 250 -8.97 -1.80 10.34
C VAL A 250 -9.16 -2.45 8.97
N SER A 251 -9.96 -1.85 8.08
CA SER A 251 -10.17 -2.40 6.73
C SER A 251 -8.96 -2.17 5.82
N ALA A 252 -8.86 -2.90 4.71
CA ALA A 252 -7.84 -2.64 3.69
C ALA A 252 -7.80 -1.16 3.23
N PHE A 253 -8.96 -0.51 3.08
CA PHE A 253 -9.02 0.89 2.68
C PHE A 253 -8.61 1.85 3.78
N ASP A 254 -8.84 1.51 5.05
CA ASP A 254 -8.32 2.29 6.18
C ASP A 254 -6.80 2.17 6.23
N ARG A 255 -6.26 0.96 6.02
CA ARG A 255 -4.81 0.75 5.89
C ARG A 255 -4.24 1.60 4.76
N PHE A 256 -4.79 1.53 3.55
CA PHE A 256 -4.30 2.36 2.44
C PHE A 256 -4.36 3.86 2.78
N SER A 257 -5.48 4.32 3.36
CA SER A 257 -5.62 5.72 3.78
C SER A 257 -4.53 6.15 4.76
N LYS A 258 -4.20 5.30 5.74
CA LYS A 258 -3.14 5.59 6.72
C LYS A 258 -1.75 5.52 6.14
N TYR A 259 -1.47 4.57 5.25
CA TYR A 259 -0.17 4.53 4.57
C TYR A 259 0.07 5.71 3.64
N PHE A 260 -0.99 6.31 3.10
CA PHE A 260 -0.88 7.59 2.38
C PHE A 260 -0.44 8.73 3.31
N GLU A 261 -0.99 8.79 4.53
CA GLU A 261 -0.56 9.76 5.54
C GLU A 261 0.90 9.50 5.96
N PHE A 262 1.27 8.25 6.23
CA PHE A 262 2.64 7.88 6.59
C PHE A 262 3.64 8.22 5.47
N TRP A 263 3.26 8.00 4.21
CA TRP A 263 4.08 8.36 3.06
C TRP A 263 4.30 9.87 2.94
N GLN A 264 3.25 10.68 3.15
CA GLN A 264 3.37 12.14 3.14
C GLN A 264 4.28 12.67 4.26
N GLU A 265 4.38 11.94 5.37
CA GLU A 265 5.23 12.27 6.51
C GLU A 265 6.63 11.59 6.41
N ASN A 266 6.98 11.00 5.26
CA ASN A 266 8.24 10.28 5.02
C ASN A 266 8.51 9.12 6.00
N LEU A 267 7.44 8.49 6.50
CA LEU A 267 7.54 7.35 7.42
C LEU A 267 7.50 6.00 6.69
N THR A 268 7.20 5.98 5.39
CA THR A 268 7.25 4.78 4.55
C THR A 268 8.49 4.80 3.67
N GLN A 269 9.03 3.62 3.41
CA GLN A 269 10.12 3.43 2.48
C GLN A 269 9.83 2.20 1.64
N LYS A 270 9.88 2.35 0.32
CA LYS A 270 9.69 1.21 -0.57
C LYS A 270 10.87 0.24 -0.43
N PHE A 271 10.63 -1.06 -0.27
CA PHE A 271 11.72 -2.05 -0.33
C PHE A 271 12.21 -2.29 -1.76
N THR A 272 13.45 -2.73 -1.86
CA THR A 272 14.22 -2.94 -3.08
C THR A 272 14.67 -4.40 -3.19
N GLN A 273 15.22 -4.75 -4.36
CA GLN A 273 15.85 -6.05 -4.55
C GLN A 273 17.00 -6.29 -3.55
N SER A 274 17.81 -5.26 -3.26
CA SER A 274 18.87 -5.32 -2.26
C SER A 274 18.33 -5.66 -0.88
N ASP A 275 17.20 -5.08 -0.47
CA ASP A 275 16.60 -5.39 0.83
C ASP A 275 16.20 -6.88 0.92
N ILE A 276 15.75 -7.47 -0.20
CA ILE A 276 15.41 -8.90 -0.27
C ILE A 276 16.67 -9.76 -0.26
N GLU A 277 17.69 -9.37 -1.02
CA GLU A 277 18.99 -10.04 -1.04
C GLU A 277 19.66 -10.01 0.32
N ASP A 278 19.53 -8.93 1.09
CA ASP A 278 20.01 -8.81 2.46
C ASP A 278 19.30 -9.79 3.40
N LEU A 279 17.98 -9.99 3.24
CA LEU A 279 17.25 -11.02 4.00
C LEU A 279 17.79 -12.43 3.70
N CYS A 280 18.13 -12.70 2.44
CA CYS A 280 18.77 -13.94 2.01
C CYS A 280 20.28 -13.95 2.28
N GLY A 281 20.89 -12.80 2.58
CA GLY A 281 22.32 -12.58 2.78
C GLY A 281 22.73 -12.75 4.24
N ILE A 282 21.86 -12.36 5.19
CA ILE A 282 21.93 -12.74 6.62
C ILE A 282 22.17 -14.26 6.75
N TYR A 283 21.56 -15.04 5.85
CA TYR A 283 21.72 -16.49 5.77
C TYR A 283 23.08 -16.95 5.23
N LYS A 284 23.69 -16.23 4.28
CA LYS A 284 24.99 -16.62 3.69
C LYS A 284 26.16 -16.37 4.64
N ASP A 285 26.13 -15.30 5.42
CA ASP A 285 27.21 -15.02 6.39
C ASP A 285 27.11 -15.89 7.65
N GLU A 286 25.91 -16.26 8.10
CA GLU A 286 25.74 -17.18 9.23
C GLU A 286 25.99 -18.65 8.87
N ILE A 287 25.65 -19.10 7.65
CA ILE A 287 26.07 -20.41 7.13
C ILE A 287 27.57 -20.47 6.96
N LYS A 288 28.20 -19.44 6.36
CA LYS A 288 29.66 -19.38 6.32
C LYS A 288 30.25 -19.42 7.72
N THR A 289 29.67 -18.76 8.72
CA THR A 289 30.18 -18.79 10.10
C THR A 289 29.98 -20.15 10.79
N ARG A 290 28.89 -20.88 10.50
CA ARG A 290 28.65 -22.24 11.00
C ARG A 290 29.48 -23.31 10.29
N GLU A 291 29.59 -23.23 8.97
CA GLU A 291 30.48 -24.07 8.15
C GLU A 291 31.94 -23.81 8.54
N TYR A 292 32.35 -22.55 8.70
CA TYR A 292 33.69 -22.17 9.19
C TYR A 292 33.97 -22.68 10.61
N ARG A 293 32.98 -22.76 11.51
CA ARG A 293 33.17 -23.36 12.85
C ARG A 293 33.32 -24.89 12.79
N MET A 294 32.65 -25.56 11.86
CA MET A 294 32.77 -27.01 11.65
C MET A 294 34.02 -27.39 10.84
N GLU A 295 34.46 -26.53 9.92
CA GLU A 295 35.69 -26.68 9.15
C GLU A 295 36.93 -26.34 9.99
N ASN A 296 36.90 -25.32 10.86
CA ASN A 296 38.01 -25.03 11.78
C ASN A 296 38.33 -26.20 12.73
N GLN A 297 37.33 -27.01 13.13
CA GLN A 297 37.58 -28.23 13.92
C GLN A 297 38.32 -29.32 13.10
N LYS A 298 38.24 -29.29 11.78
CA LYS A 298 38.98 -30.19 10.87
C LYS A 298 40.30 -29.59 10.37
N GLU A 299 40.39 -28.26 10.25
CA GLU A 299 41.57 -27.53 9.76
C GLU A 299 42.67 -27.34 10.81
N ILE A 300 42.37 -27.43 12.12
CA ILE A 300 43.40 -27.49 13.18
C ILE A 300 44.34 -28.71 12.98
N MET A 301 43.95 -29.72 12.21
CA MET A 301 44.81 -30.85 11.81
C MET A 301 45.63 -30.62 10.53
N LYS A 302 45.47 -29.49 9.82
CA LYS A 302 46.11 -29.22 8.53
C LYS A 302 46.51 -27.75 8.38
N ASN A 303 47.14 -27.16 9.39
CA ASN A 303 47.93 -25.95 9.17
C ASN A 303 49.14 -26.31 8.31
N ASP A 304 49.13 -26.00 7.02
CA ASP A 304 50.29 -25.34 6.42
C ASP A 304 49.98 -24.65 5.08
N THR A 305 50.52 -23.44 4.92
CA THR A 305 50.71 -22.63 3.69
C THR A 305 49.54 -21.87 2.99
N LYS A 306 49.63 -20.52 3.12
CA LYS A 306 49.45 -19.43 2.10
C LYS A 306 48.04 -19.17 1.51
N SER A 307 47.59 -17.97 1.12
CA SER A 307 48.01 -16.56 1.19
C SER A 307 46.95 -15.71 0.43
N ARG A 308 46.33 -14.71 1.09
CA ARG A 308 45.89 -13.34 0.68
C ARG A 308 45.33 -12.95 -0.72
N LEU A 309 44.44 -11.92 -0.66
CA LEU A 309 44.05 -10.80 -1.60
C LEU A 309 42.89 -11.08 -2.59
N ASP A 310 41.94 -10.18 -2.98
CA ASP A 310 41.62 -8.75 -2.76
C ASP A 310 40.25 -8.35 -3.42
N ASN A 311 39.79 -7.11 -3.20
CA ASN A 311 38.88 -6.20 -3.98
C ASN A 311 37.34 -6.39 -3.97
N ARG A 312 36.48 -5.42 -3.57
CA ARG A 312 36.21 -3.98 -3.91
C ARG A 312 35.30 -3.75 -5.14
N TYR A 313 34.46 -2.69 -5.04
CA TYR A 313 33.42 -2.13 -5.94
C TYR A 313 31.98 -2.70 -5.77
N GLY A 314 30.88 -1.94 -5.72
CA GLY A 314 30.64 -0.49 -5.78
C GLY A 314 29.17 -0.13 -6.12
N VAL A 315 28.76 1.07 -5.67
CA VAL A 315 27.87 2.06 -6.33
C VAL A 315 26.32 1.96 -6.25
N ILE A 316 25.75 3.12 -5.89
CA ILE A 316 24.37 3.58 -5.71
C ILE A 316 23.66 3.82 -7.07
N TYR A 317 22.35 3.52 -7.17
CA TYR A 317 21.46 4.19 -8.12
C TYR A 317 20.17 4.68 -7.45
N LEU A 318 20.04 6.02 -7.41
CA LEU A 318 18.79 6.77 -7.27
C LEU A 318 18.28 7.06 -8.69
N LEU A 319 17.03 6.72 -8.99
CA LEU A 319 16.30 7.31 -10.12
C LEU A 319 14.93 7.78 -9.63
N THR A 320 14.88 9.08 -9.37
CA THR A 320 13.69 9.93 -9.36
C THR A 320 13.32 10.23 -10.80
N ASP A 321 12.09 9.94 -11.21
CA ASP A 321 11.57 10.34 -12.51
C ASP A 321 10.83 11.68 -12.34
N THR A 322 11.52 12.77 -12.65
CA THR A 322 10.93 14.10 -12.85
C THR A 322 11.39 14.60 -14.20
N ASN A 323 10.51 14.57 -15.20
CA ASN A 323 10.31 15.65 -16.19
C ASN A 323 9.49 15.17 -17.39
N ILE A 324 8.21 15.53 -17.43
CA ILE A 324 7.55 15.95 -18.66
C ILE A 324 6.77 17.22 -18.33
N ASP A 325 7.29 18.33 -18.86
CA ASP A 325 6.67 19.63 -19.13
C ASP A 325 6.41 20.62 -17.98
N GLY A 326 7.40 21.50 -17.79
CA GLY A 326 7.17 22.93 -18.05
C GLY A 326 6.61 23.81 -16.93
N THR A 327 7.52 24.49 -16.24
CA THR A 327 7.36 25.77 -15.52
C THR A 327 6.46 25.84 -14.28
N PHE A 328 7.07 26.07 -13.12
CA PHE A 328 6.57 27.05 -12.14
C PHE A 328 7.73 27.85 -11.52
N PRO A 329 7.68 29.19 -11.61
CA PRO A 329 8.51 30.07 -10.79
C PRO A 329 7.87 30.23 -9.40
N ASN A 330 8.72 30.25 -8.38
CA ASN A 330 8.47 30.71 -7.00
C ASN A 330 7.74 29.78 -5.98
N LYS A 331 8.57 29.43 -4.98
CA LYS A 331 8.38 29.46 -3.52
C LYS A 331 8.01 28.17 -2.77
N MET A 332 8.98 27.76 -1.94
CA MET A 332 8.80 27.11 -0.63
C MET A 332 7.67 27.77 0.17
N TYR A 333 6.94 26.99 0.97
CA TYR A 333 6.76 27.22 2.42
C TYR A 333 6.25 25.93 3.11
N TYR A 334 6.88 25.56 4.22
CA TYR A 334 6.38 24.62 5.22
C TYR A 334 5.52 25.38 6.26
N ILE A 335 4.59 24.67 6.94
CA ILE A 335 4.11 24.82 8.34
C ILE A 335 2.58 24.55 8.48
N GLY A 336 2.23 23.46 9.20
CA GLY A 336 1.52 23.63 10.49
C GLY A 336 0.05 23.22 10.69
N VAL A 337 -0.71 22.71 9.72
CA VAL A 337 -2.20 22.59 9.89
C VAL A 337 -2.76 21.16 9.80
N THR A 338 -1.96 20.15 9.48
CA THR A 338 -2.44 18.77 9.21
C THR A 338 -2.71 17.91 10.45
N ILE A 339 -1.90 18.02 11.51
CA ILE A 339 -1.96 17.11 12.69
C ILE A 339 -3.31 17.19 13.42
N ARG A 340 -3.90 18.39 13.53
CA ARG A 340 -5.18 18.58 14.25
C ARG A 340 -6.37 18.00 13.47
N LYS A 341 -6.35 18.07 12.13
CA LYS A 341 -7.39 17.46 11.25
C LYS A 341 -7.27 15.94 11.19
N LEU A 342 -6.05 15.41 11.22
CA LEU A 342 -5.75 13.97 11.30
C LEU A 342 -6.28 13.35 12.59
N ARG A 343 -6.00 13.99 13.73
CA ARG A 343 -6.49 13.56 15.05
C ARG A 343 -8.02 13.57 15.13
N ARG A 344 -8.65 14.61 14.56
CA ARG A 344 -10.11 14.74 14.58
C ARG A 344 -10.82 13.64 13.76
N ARG A 345 -10.32 13.30 12.57
CA ARG A 345 -10.92 12.23 11.74
C ARG A 345 -10.73 10.84 12.34
N PHE A 346 -9.61 10.59 13.01
CA PHE A 346 -9.39 9.34 13.74
C PHE A 346 -10.33 9.22 14.94
N LEU A 347 -10.51 10.29 15.72
CA LEU A 347 -11.47 10.33 16.83
C LEU A 347 -12.94 10.23 16.37
N GLU A 348 -13.29 10.81 15.21
CA GLU A 348 -14.62 10.69 14.61
C GLU A 348 -14.91 9.27 14.11
N HIS A 349 -13.92 8.57 13.56
CA HIS A 349 -14.02 7.15 13.18
C HIS A 349 -14.27 6.24 14.40
N LEU A 350 -13.57 6.48 15.51
CA LEU A 350 -13.71 5.70 16.75
C LEU A 350 -15.03 5.99 17.52
N ARG A 351 -15.56 7.21 17.44
CA ARG A 351 -16.89 7.52 18.05
C ARG A 351 -18.06 6.96 17.26
N SER A 352 -17.89 6.75 15.96
CA SER A 352 -18.92 6.09 15.13
C SER A 352 -19.09 4.59 15.42
N THR A 353 -18.18 4.00 16.21
CA THR A 353 -18.21 2.60 16.63
C THR A 353 -18.78 2.36 18.04
N GLU A 354 -19.27 3.40 18.73
CA GLU A 354 -19.86 3.32 20.08
C GLU A 354 -21.40 3.44 20.11
N ASN A 355 -22.09 3.49 18.96
CA ASN A 355 -23.55 3.46 18.87
C ASN A 355 -24.06 2.22 18.13
#